data_AF-A0A6C8YWZ8-F1
#
_entry.id   AF-A0A6C8YWZ8-F1
#
_cell.length_a   1.000
_cell.length_b   1.000
_cell.length_c   1.000
_cell.angle_alpha   90.00
_cell.angle_beta   90.00
_cell.angle_gamma   90.00
#
_symmetry.space_group_name_H-M   'P 1'
#
loop_
_entity.id
_entity.type
_entity.pdbx_description
1 polymer ?
#
loop_
_entity_poly.entity_id
_entity_poly.type
_entity_poly.pdbx_seq_one_letter_code
_entity_poly.pdbx_strand_id
1 'polypeptide(L)'
;EFFVPTQATQEDAIQTINLNGDVVMGDDYVQQPSDEVVLIEEQGRPGELMAMFEDEHGTYIMNSKDLRAVELVPELTHMGVHSLKIEGRTKSHYYVARTAQVYRQAIDDAAAGKPFDTGLITALDGLANRGYTEGFLRRHVHSDYQNYEYGSSKTDHQQFVAEISDITPTRLTL
;
A
#
# COMPACT_ATOMS: atom_id res chain seq x y z
N GLU A 1 -33.25 2.11 0.66
CA GLU A 1 -33.79 2.17 -0.72
C GLU A 1 -32.63 1.88 -1.67
N PHE A 2 -32.85 1.10 -2.74
CA PHE A 2 -31.82 0.78 -3.71
C PHE A 2 -31.71 1.92 -4.73
N PHE A 3 -30.51 2.46 -4.92
CA PHE A 3 -30.24 3.43 -5.98
C PHE A 3 -30.18 2.70 -7.32
N VAL A 4 -31.07 3.08 -8.25
CA VAL A 4 -31.05 2.63 -9.65
C VAL A 4 -30.76 3.87 -10.50
N PRO A 5 -29.62 3.97 -11.19
CA PRO A 5 -29.31 5.13 -12.00
C PRO A 5 -30.28 5.22 -13.19
N THR A 6 -30.91 6.38 -13.35
CA THR A 6 -31.78 6.65 -14.50
C THR A 6 -30.91 6.91 -15.72
N GLN A 7 -31.08 6.15 -16.80
CA GLN A 7 -30.42 6.44 -18.07
C GLN A 7 -31.04 7.71 -18.66
N ALA A 8 -30.27 8.79 -18.75
CA ALA A 8 -30.70 10.03 -19.39
C ALA A 8 -30.92 9.79 -20.89
N THR A 9 -32.09 10.21 -21.37
CA THR A 9 -32.46 10.19 -22.79
C THR A 9 -31.63 11.19 -23.58
N GLN A 10 -31.24 10.75 -24.78
CA GLN A 10 -30.34 11.35 -25.74
C GLN A 10 -30.93 12.60 -26.43
N GLU A 11 -31.19 13.71 -25.73
CA GLU A 11 -31.57 14.96 -26.43
C GLU A 11 -30.87 16.26 -25.96
N ASP A 12 -30.21 16.32 -24.80
CA ASP A 12 -29.53 17.55 -24.33
C ASP A 12 -28.01 17.38 -24.09
N ALA A 13 -27.27 16.96 -25.12
CA ALA A 13 -25.81 16.88 -25.04
C ALA A 13 -25.18 18.29 -25.16
N ILE A 14 -24.95 18.95 -24.02
CA ILE A 14 -24.03 20.09 -23.95
C ILE A 14 -22.61 19.56 -24.22
N GLN A 15 -22.06 19.85 -25.40
CA GLN A 15 -20.67 19.56 -25.73
C GLN A 15 -19.75 20.40 -24.84
N THR A 16 -19.20 19.79 -23.80
CA THR A 16 -18.27 20.46 -22.89
C THR A 16 -16.87 20.32 -23.45
N ILE A 17 -16.23 21.46 -23.72
CA ILE A 17 -14.85 21.55 -24.23
C ILE A 17 -13.93 21.72 -23.02
N ASN A 18 -12.89 20.91 -22.91
CA ASN A 18 -11.92 21.05 -21.82
C ASN A 18 -10.98 22.27 -22.03
N LEU A 19 -10.18 22.61 -21.01
CA LEU A 19 -9.24 23.75 -21.05
C LEU A 19 -8.17 23.68 -22.17
N ASN A 20 -8.01 22.52 -22.82
CA ASN A 20 -7.09 22.30 -23.95
C ASN A 20 -7.77 22.33 -25.32
N GLY A 21 -9.10 22.49 -25.37
CA GLY A 21 -9.86 22.57 -26.62
C GLY A 21 -10.35 21.22 -27.16
N ASP A 22 -10.17 20.13 -26.40
CA ASP A 22 -10.63 18.80 -26.82
C ASP A 22 -12.12 18.60 -26.49
N VAL A 23 -12.82 17.93 -27.41
CA VAL A 23 -14.22 17.51 -27.23
C VAL A 23 -14.24 16.31 -26.30
N VAL A 24 -14.77 16.49 -25.09
CA VAL A 24 -14.93 15.43 -24.10
C VAL A 24 -16.15 14.59 -24.48
N MET A 25 -15.93 13.31 -24.81
CA MET A 25 -17.02 12.37 -25.10
C MET A 25 -17.65 11.90 -23.79
N GLY A 26 -18.96 11.64 -23.79
CA GLY A 26 -19.82 11.44 -22.61
C GLY A 26 -19.52 10.25 -21.69
N ASP A 27 -18.35 9.63 -21.80
CA ASP A 27 -17.88 8.59 -20.86
C ASP A 27 -16.85 9.14 -19.87
N ASP A 28 -16.33 10.36 -20.10
CA ASP A 28 -15.37 11.06 -19.24
C ASP A 28 -16.07 11.93 -18.18
N TYR A 29 -17.16 11.43 -17.58
CA TYR A 29 -17.71 12.08 -16.39
C TYR A 29 -16.73 11.90 -15.23
N VAL A 30 -15.89 12.91 -14.99
CA VAL A 30 -15.26 13.09 -13.69
C VAL A 30 -16.41 13.37 -12.71
N GLN A 31 -16.88 12.33 -12.02
CA GLN A 31 -17.85 12.51 -10.94
C GLN A 31 -17.23 13.49 -9.94
N GLN A 32 -17.98 14.53 -9.59
CA GLN A 32 -17.53 15.43 -8.55
C GLN A 32 -17.57 14.67 -7.22
N PRO A 33 -16.51 14.74 -6.41
CA PRO A 33 -16.50 14.07 -5.13
C PRO A 33 -17.67 14.55 -4.28
N SER A 34 -18.34 13.60 -3.63
CA SER A 34 -19.46 13.91 -2.75
C SER A 34 -18.97 14.26 -1.35
N ASP A 35 -19.45 15.38 -0.82
CA ASP A 35 -19.28 15.74 0.60
C ASP A 35 -20.24 14.97 1.53
N GLU A 36 -21.11 14.12 0.98
CA GLU A 36 -22.03 13.31 1.78
C GLU A 36 -21.29 12.23 2.57
N VAL A 37 -21.57 12.15 3.87
CA VAL A 37 -21.04 11.09 4.73
C VAL A 37 -21.75 9.79 4.40
N VAL A 38 -21.14 8.97 3.55
CA VAL A 38 -21.59 7.62 3.24
C VAL A 38 -20.97 6.64 4.22
N LEU A 39 -21.82 5.87 4.89
CA LEU A 39 -21.39 4.78 5.76
C LEU A 39 -21.51 3.45 5.02
N ILE A 40 -20.42 2.71 5.00
CA ILE A 40 -20.33 1.38 4.40
C ILE A 40 -20.27 0.32 5.50
N GLU A 41 -20.95 -0.80 5.26
CA GLU A 41 -21.01 -1.95 6.14
C GLU A 41 -20.42 -3.15 5.40
N GLU A 42 -19.50 -3.87 6.04
CA GLU A 42 -18.94 -5.11 5.49
C GLU A 42 -19.89 -6.29 5.80
N GLN A 43 -20.14 -7.16 4.82
CA GLN A 43 -21.02 -8.33 4.99
C GLN A 43 -20.60 -9.25 6.17
N GLY A 44 -19.30 -9.32 6.48
CA GLY A 44 -18.75 -10.12 7.58
C GLY A 44 -18.79 -9.45 8.96
N ARG A 45 -19.14 -8.15 9.05
CA ARG A 45 -19.17 -7.37 10.30
C ARG A 45 -20.44 -6.51 10.38
N PRO A 46 -21.62 -7.13 10.49
CA PRO A 46 -22.88 -6.39 10.58
C PRO A 46 -22.92 -5.50 11.83
N GLY A 47 -23.32 -4.24 11.64
CA GLY A 47 -23.38 -3.20 12.66
C GLY A 47 -22.12 -2.35 12.81
N GLU A 48 -21.02 -2.72 12.13
CA GLU A 48 -19.77 -1.95 12.16
C GLU A 48 -19.68 -1.03 10.94
N LEU A 49 -20.26 0.15 11.06
CA LEU A 49 -20.28 1.17 10.01
C LEU A 49 -18.94 1.90 9.90
N MET A 50 -18.39 1.99 8.69
CA MET A 50 -17.16 2.73 8.37
C MET A 50 -17.48 3.90 7.45
N ALA A 51 -16.82 5.04 7.66
CA ALA A 51 -16.97 6.18 6.77
C ALA A 51 -16.19 5.97 5.47
N MET A 52 -16.87 6.20 4.35
CA MET A 52 -16.28 6.30 3.02
C MET A 52 -15.92 7.77 2.75
N PHE A 53 -14.72 8.02 2.22
CA PHE A 53 -14.28 9.36 1.83
C PHE A 53 -14.04 9.40 0.33
N GLU A 54 -14.36 10.50 -0.34
CA GLU A 54 -14.13 10.67 -1.77
C GLU A 54 -13.51 12.05 -2.02
N ASP A 55 -12.50 12.12 -2.89
CA ASP A 55 -11.93 13.38 -3.37
C ASP A 55 -11.71 13.33 -4.90
N GLU A 56 -11.06 14.35 -5.47
CA GLU A 56 -10.74 14.44 -6.91
C GLU A 56 -9.90 13.27 -7.45
N HIS A 57 -9.38 12.41 -6.56
CA HIS A 57 -8.60 11.22 -6.87
C HIS A 57 -9.36 9.90 -6.63
N GLY A 58 -10.63 9.95 -6.19
CA GLY A 58 -11.54 8.81 -6.08
C GLY A 58 -11.94 8.42 -4.65
N THR A 59 -12.60 7.27 -4.52
CA THR A 59 -13.19 6.81 -3.25
C THR A 59 -12.19 5.99 -2.40
N TYR A 60 -11.99 6.41 -1.16
CA TYR A 60 -11.11 5.79 -0.17
C TYR A 60 -11.91 4.92 0.80
N ILE A 61 -11.97 3.62 0.47
CA ILE A 61 -12.50 2.58 1.35
C ILE A 61 -11.31 1.97 2.11
N MET A 62 -10.84 2.73 3.09
CA MET A 62 -9.64 2.55 3.92
C MET A 62 -9.12 1.11 4.09
N ASN A 63 -8.17 0.69 3.24
CA ASN A 63 -7.04 -0.18 3.62
C ASN A 63 -5.86 -0.08 2.64
N SER A 64 -5.02 0.95 2.83
CA SER A 64 -3.81 1.13 2.01
C SER A 64 -2.81 0.00 2.26
N LYS A 65 -2.25 -0.56 1.18
CA LYS A 65 -1.11 -1.46 1.25
C LYS A 65 0.08 -0.78 1.94
N ASP A 66 0.97 -1.58 2.53
CA ASP A 66 2.18 -1.08 3.16
C ASP A 66 3.18 -0.65 2.07
N LEU A 67 3.84 0.50 2.24
CA LEU A 67 4.86 0.96 1.30
C LEU A 67 6.12 0.09 1.42
N ARG A 68 6.59 -0.46 0.30
CA ARG A 68 7.85 -1.21 0.21
C ARG A 68 8.64 -0.75 -1.00
N ALA A 69 9.93 -0.51 -0.80
CA ALA A 69 10.83 -0.01 -1.84
C ALA A 69 12.16 -0.77 -1.88
N VAL A 70 12.25 -1.95 -1.25
CA VAL A 70 13.52 -2.71 -1.16
C VAL A 70 14.10 -3.01 -2.55
N GLU A 71 13.24 -3.31 -3.52
CA GLU A 71 13.58 -3.58 -4.92
C GLU A 71 14.13 -2.35 -5.65
N LEU A 72 13.79 -1.15 -5.16
CA LEU A 72 14.22 0.13 -5.72
C LEU A 72 15.53 0.63 -5.09
N VAL A 73 16.03 -0.02 -4.04
CA VAL A 73 17.27 0.40 -3.34
C VAL A 73 18.46 0.55 -4.31
N PRO A 74 18.70 -0.34 -5.29
CA PRO A 74 19.78 -0.13 -6.27
C PRO A 74 19.63 1.16 -7.07
N GLU A 75 18.43 1.44 -7.58
CA GLU A 75 18.13 2.65 -8.36
C GLU A 75 18.22 3.92 -7.50
N LEU A 76 17.66 3.89 -6.29
CA LEU A 76 17.72 5.00 -5.33
C LEU A 76 19.17 5.31 -4.94
N THR A 77 20.00 4.29 -4.76
CA THR A 77 21.43 4.45 -4.49
C THR A 77 22.14 5.11 -5.68
N HIS A 78 21.87 4.65 -6.90
CA HIS A 78 22.44 5.24 -8.12
C HIS A 78 22.00 6.69 -8.34
N MET A 79 20.77 7.05 -7.94
CA MET A 79 20.25 8.43 -7.97
C MET A 79 20.88 9.35 -6.92
N GLY A 80 21.68 8.83 -5.98
CA GLY A 80 22.31 9.61 -4.92
C GLY A 80 21.42 9.84 -3.69
N VAL A 81 20.46 8.96 -3.42
CA VAL A 81 19.70 8.98 -2.16
C VAL A 81 20.62 8.55 -1.01
N HIS A 82 20.77 9.40 0.00
CA HIS A 82 21.70 9.17 1.11
C HIS A 82 21.07 8.48 2.32
N SER A 83 19.75 8.50 2.45
CA SER A 83 19.04 7.97 3.61
C SER A 83 17.71 7.38 3.22
N LEU A 84 17.40 6.21 3.80
CA LEU A 84 16.09 5.57 3.74
C LEU A 84 15.49 5.56 5.15
N LYS A 85 14.18 5.77 5.25
CA LYS A 85 13.44 5.68 6.53
C LYS A 85 12.60 4.42 6.53
N ILE A 86 12.71 3.65 7.61
CA ILE A 86 11.80 2.53 7.92
C ILE A 86 10.85 3.02 9.02
N GLU A 87 9.54 2.89 8.80
CA GLU A 87 8.52 3.28 9.78
C GLU A 87 8.10 2.06 10.61
N GLY A 88 8.35 2.12 11.92
CA GLY A 88 8.18 0.98 12.83
C GLY A 88 7.40 1.29 14.11
N ARG A 89 6.85 2.50 14.30
CA ARG A 89 6.28 2.94 15.60
C ARG A 89 5.21 2.00 16.17
N THR A 90 4.43 1.37 15.30
CA THR A 90 3.34 0.46 15.67
C THR A 90 3.67 -1.01 15.38
N LYS A 91 4.90 -1.31 14.96
CA LYS A 91 5.35 -2.65 14.57
C LYS A 91 6.15 -3.28 15.73
N SER A 92 6.25 -4.62 15.74
CA SER A 92 7.03 -5.34 16.74
C SER A 92 8.54 -5.10 16.60
N HIS A 93 9.31 -5.32 17.67
CA HIS A 93 10.77 -5.27 17.61
C HIS A 93 11.32 -6.25 16.56
N TYR A 94 10.71 -7.44 16.43
CA TYR A 94 11.06 -8.42 15.40
C TYR A 94 10.89 -7.87 13.98
N TYR A 95 9.76 -7.20 13.69
CA TYR A 95 9.51 -6.56 12.40
C TYR A 95 10.59 -5.53 12.09
N VAL A 96 10.89 -4.64 13.04
CA VAL A 96 11.87 -3.57 12.85
C VAL A 96 13.26 -4.15 12.63
N ALA A 97 13.67 -5.14 13.42
CA ALA A 97 14.98 -5.79 13.30
C ALA A 97 15.13 -6.49 11.94
N ARG A 98 14.14 -7.28 11.53
CA ARG A 98 14.16 -7.98 10.22
C ARG A 98 14.15 -7.01 9.05
N THR A 99 13.31 -5.97 9.10
CA THR A 99 13.25 -4.96 8.04
C THR A 99 14.57 -4.21 7.93
N ALA A 100 15.16 -3.80 9.05
CA ALA A 100 16.46 -3.12 9.06
C ALA A 100 17.59 -4.00 8.48
N GLN A 101 17.63 -5.29 8.83
CA GLN A 101 18.59 -6.24 8.27
C GLN A 101 18.47 -6.38 6.75
N VAL A 102 17.23 -6.51 6.26
CA VAL A 102 16.95 -6.63 4.82
C VAL A 102 17.39 -5.38 4.06
N TYR A 103 17.02 -4.19 4.54
CA TYR A 103 17.41 -2.93 3.88
C TYR A 103 18.92 -2.68 3.98
N ARG A 104 19.58 -3.06 5.08
CA ARG A 104 21.04 -2.97 5.20
C ARG A 104 21.73 -3.81 4.12
N GLN A 105 21.31 -5.06 3.96
CA GLN A 105 21.84 -5.95 2.93
C GLN A 105 21.63 -5.37 1.52
N ALA A 106 20.43 -4.88 1.22
CA ALA A 106 20.13 -4.25 -0.08
C ALA A 106 21.04 -3.04 -0.36
N ILE A 107 21.30 -2.20 0.65
CA ILE A 107 22.21 -1.04 0.51
C ILE A 107 23.65 -1.51 0.32
N ASP A 108 24.11 -2.49 1.08
CA ASP A 108 25.48 -3.02 0.96
C ASP A 108 25.73 -3.65 -0.41
N ASP A 109 24.77 -4.42 -0.92
CA ASP A 109 24.86 -5.04 -2.23
C ASP A 109 24.82 -3.99 -3.36
N ALA A 110 23.94 -2.99 -3.26
CA ALA A 110 23.90 -1.87 -4.19
C ALA A 110 25.22 -1.07 -4.21
N ALA A 111 25.77 -0.76 -3.03
CA ALA A 111 27.04 -0.05 -2.90
C ALA A 111 28.23 -0.86 -3.45
N ALA A 112 28.17 -2.19 -3.36
CA ALA A 112 29.16 -3.10 -3.94
C ALA A 112 28.95 -3.40 -5.44
N GLY A 113 27.90 -2.83 -6.06
CA GLY A 113 27.57 -3.07 -7.47
C GLY A 113 27.09 -4.49 -7.77
N LYS A 114 26.56 -5.20 -6.77
CA LYS A 114 26.00 -6.54 -6.95
C LYS A 114 24.59 -6.46 -7.54
N PRO A 115 24.14 -7.50 -8.28
CA PRO A 115 22.74 -7.60 -8.67
C PRO A 115 21.84 -7.69 -7.43
N PHE A 116 20.59 -7.20 -7.56
CA PHE A 116 19.62 -7.27 -6.48
C PHE A 116 19.27 -8.73 -6.14
N ASP A 117 19.32 -9.06 -4.85
CA ASP A 117 18.90 -10.37 -4.34
C ASP A 117 17.38 -10.39 -4.12
N THR A 118 16.67 -11.15 -4.97
CA THR A 118 15.21 -11.30 -4.89
C THR A 118 14.76 -12.01 -3.61
N GLY A 119 15.63 -12.74 -2.92
CA GLY A 119 15.35 -13.34 -1.61
C GLY A 119 15.01 -12.31 -0.54
N LEU A 120 15.46 -11.07 -0.70
CA LEU A 120 15.14 -9.95 0.19
C LEU A 120 13.66 -9.56 0.15
N ILE A 121 12.99 -9.77 -0.99
CA ILE A 121 11.54 -9.57 -1.13
C ILE A 121 10.81 -10.58 -0.25
N THR A 122 11.12 -11.87 -0.44
CA THR A 122 10.50 -12.98 0.30
C THR A 122 10.73 -12.85 1.80
N ALA A 123 11.89 -12.34 2.21
CA ALA A 123 12.20 -12.07 3.62
C ALA A 123 11.27 -11.03 4.27
N LEU A 124 10.72 -10.09 3.48
CA LEU A 124 9.73 -9.10 3.95
C LEU A 124 8.28 -9.60 3.81
N ASP A 125 7.99 -10.45 2.84
CA ASP A 125 6.66 -11.07 2.70
C ASP A 125 6.30 -11.95 3.90
N GLY A 126 7.31 -12.50 4.59
CA GLY A 126 7.14 -13.22 5.85
C GLY A 126 6.80 -12.35 7.07
N LEU A 127 6.81 -11.02 6.94
CA LEU A 127 6.45 -10.11 8.02
C LEU A 127 4.97 -9.70 7.93
N ALA A 128 4.37 -9.40 9.09
CA ALA A 128 2.98 -8.94 9.15
C ALA A 128 2.76 -7.66 8.31
N ASN A 129 2.03 -7.81 7.20
CA ASN A 129 1.78 -6.74 6.23
C ASN A 129 0.35 -6.79 5.67
N ARG A 130 -0.08 -5.71 5.00
CA ARG A 130 -1.42 -5.59 4.38
C ARG A 130 -1.35 -5.67 2.86
N GLY A 131 -0.40 -6.43 2.33
CA GLY A 131 0.06 -6.30 0.95
C GLY A 131 1.06 -5.15 0.82
N TYR A 132 1.87 -5.20 -0.22
CA TYR A 132 2.89 -4.18 -0.51
C TYR A 132 2.56 -3.37 -1.75
N THR A 133 2.97 -2.10 -1.74
CA THR A 133 2.93 -1.21 -2.90
C THR A 133 4.20 -0.37 -2.96
N GLU A 134 4.65 -0.02 -4.17
CA GLU A 134 5.74 0.94 -4.38
C GLU A 134 5.26 2.40 -4.23
N GLY A 135 3.94 2.61 -4.06
CA GLY A 135 3.37 3.94 -3.93
C GLY A 135 3.69 4.81 -5.14
N PHE A 136 4.17 6.03 -4.88
CA PHE A 136 4.57 6.99 -5.91
C PHE A 136 6.04 6.85 -6.35
N LEU A 137 6.78 5.84 -5.87
CA LEU A 137 8.19 5.66 -6.22
C LEU A 137 8.40 5.19 -7.66
N ARG A 138 7.38 4.57 -8.27
CA ARG A 138 7.29 4.41 -9.73
C ARG A 138 6.06 5.14 -10.25
N ARG A 139 6.22 5.78 -11.41
CA ARG A 139 5.10 6.43 -12.11
C ARG A 139 4.26 5.32 -12.74
N HIS A 140 2.97 5.27 -12.37
CA HIS A 140 1.91 4.34 -12.82
C HIS A 140 1.80 2.98 -12.11
N VAL A 141 0.78 2.81 -11.25
CA VAL A 141 -0.02 1.58 -11.04
C VAL A 141 -1.24 1.88 -10.12
N HIS A 142 -2.30 2.49 -10.65
CA HIS A 142 -3.49 2.88 -9.85
C HIS A 142 -4.23 1.70 -9.20
N SER A 143 -4.12 0.50 -9.75
CA SER A 143 -4.83 -0.70 -9.27
C SER A 143 -4.21 -1.37 -8.05
N ASP A 144 -2.95 -1.07 -7.71
CA ASP A 144 -2.19 -1.82 -6.69
C ASP A 144 -2.03 -1.11 -5.35
N TYR A 145 -2.69 0.04 -5.13
CA TYR A 145 -2.51 0.82 -3.90
C TYR A 145 -3.33 0.35 -2.70
N GLN A 146 -4.46 -0.32 -2.95
CA GLN A 146 -5.43 -0.68 -1.92
C GLN A 146 -5.56 -2.19 -1.80
N ASN A 147 -5.76 -2.67 -0.57
CA ASN A 147 -6.09 -4.05 -0.29
C ASN A 147 -7.61 -4.18 -0.12
N TYR A 148 -8.25 -4.90 -1.04
CA TYR A 148 -9.70 -5.13 -1.04
C TYR A 148 -10.10 -6.48 -0.45
N GLU A 149 -9.13 -7.34 -0.09
CA GLU A 149 -9.40 -8.72 0.33
C GLU A 149 -9.44 -8.90 1.85
N TYR A 150 -8.60 -8.16 2.60
CA TYR A 150 -8.48 -8.34 4.06
C TYR A 150 -8.20 -7.02 4.79
N GLY A 151 -8.85 -6.77 5.93
CA GLY A 151 -8.73 -5.53 6.72
C GLY A 151 -7.62 -5.51 7.79
N SER A 152 -6.81 -6.57 7.91
CA SER A 152 -5.77 -6.69 8.94
C SER A 152 -4.44 -7.20 8.36
N SER A 153 -3.33 -6.92 9.06
CA SER A 153 -2.03 -7.47 8.68
C SER A 153 -2.00 -8.98 8.92
N LYS A 154 -1.59 -9.74 7.91
CA LYS A 154 -1.42 -11.20 8.00
C LYS A 154 0.05 -11.59 7.94
N THR A 155 0.36 -12.73 8.55
CA THR A 155 1.69 -13.35 8.49
C THR A 155 1.50 -14.77 7.99
N ASP A 156 1.78 -15.01 6.70
CA ASP A 156 1.45 -16.29 6.07
C ASP A 156 2.63 -17.27 6.06
N HIS A 157 3.86 -16.78 6.20
CA HIS A 157 5.06 -17.60 6.00
C HIS A 157 5.91 -17.83 7.24
N GLN A 158 5.74 -17.04 8.31
CA GLN A 158 6.60 -17.12 9.50
C GLN A 158 5.81 -16.81 10.77
N GLN A 159 6.18 -17.44 11.88
CA GLN A 159 5.62 -17.14 13.20
C GLN A 159 6.74 -16.73 14.14
N PHE A 160 6.57 -15.59 14.81
CA PHE A 160 7.45 -15.21 15.90
C PHE A 160 7.16 -16.10 17.11
N VAL A 161 8.15 -16.87 17.55
CA VAL A 161 8.00 -17.84 18.65
C VAL A 161 8.47 -17.25 19.97
N ALA A 162 9.69 -16.72 20.02
CA ALA A 162 10.29 -16.12 21.21
C ALA A 162 11.48 -15.22 20.85
N GLU A 163 11.81 -14.32 21.78
CA GLU A 163 13.07 -13.55 21.79
C GLU A 163 14.04 -14.24 22.76
N ILE A 164 15.34 -14.22 22.48
CA ILE A 164 16.35 -14.65 23.44
C ILE A 164 16.77 -13.44 24.26
N SER A 165 16.43 -13.43 25.55
CA SER A 165 16.78 -12.38 26.49
C SER A 165 18.17 -12.55 27.11
N ASP A 166 18.69 -13.78 27.18
CA ASP A 166 20.02 -14.06 27.73
C ASP A 166 20.64 -15.36 27.18
N ILE A 167 21.98 -15.37 27.05
CA ILE A 167 22.74 -16.51 26.53
C ILE A 167 23.86 -16.87 27.51
N THR A 168 23.83 -18.12 27.97
CA THR A 168 24.93 -18.74 28.70
C THR A 168 25.43 -19.99 27.95
N PRO A 169 26.62 -20.53 28.25
CA PRO A 169 27.15 -21.71 27.56
C PRO A 169 26.23 -22.95 27.62
N THR A 170 25.33 -23.02 28.61
CA THR A 170 24.46 -24.19 28.83
C THR A 170 22.97 -23.89 28.74
N ARG A 171 22.56 -22.62 28.57
CA ARG A 171 21.16 -22.22 28.57
C ARG A 171 20.91 -20.98 27.73
N LEU A 172 19.79 -21.01 27.01
CA LEU A 172 19.13 -19.83 26.45
C LEU A 172 17.97 -19.45 27.36
N THR A 173 17.88 -18.17 27.70
CA THR A 173 16.67 -17.59 28.31
C THR A 173 15.88 -16.95 27.19
N LEU A 174 14.63 -17.39 27.07
CA LEU A 174 13.66 -16.80 26.17
C LEU A 174 12.91 -15.71 26.95
#